data_AF-A0A6G0XHY4-F1
#
_entry.id   AF-A0A6G0XHY4-F1
#
_cell.length_a   1.000
_cell.length_b   1.000
_cell.length_c   1.000
_cell.angle_alpha   90.00
_cell.angle_beta   90.00
_cell.angle_gamma   90.00
#
_symmetry.space_group_name_H-M   'P 1'
#
loop_
_entity.id
_entity.type
_entity.pdbx_description
1 polymer ?
#
loop_
_entity_poly.entity_id
_entity_poly.type
_entity_poly.pdbx_seq_one_letter_code
_entity_poly.pdbx_strand_id
1 'polypeptide(L)'
;MTRPLALYRRILRVARTWEGPEKERIYIKQEARREFEAKRSLSAPKEVEAALLDGEQRLEVGIHYKIPYPRPQYVDPGTVGGDNDLRRKSSRDKSKAGRLEQRARLTSSFKWKS
;
A
#
# COMPACT_ATOMS: atom_id res chain seq x y z
N MET A 1 -11.52 -31.89 -13.59
CA MET A 1 -11.30 -30.43 -13.49
C MET A 1 -9.82 -30.18 -13.23
N THR A 2 -9.19 -29.20 -13.87
CA THR A 2 -7.76 -28.88 -13.63
C THR A 2 -7.59 -28.07 -12.34
N ARG A 3 -6.52 -28.32 -11.56
CA ARG A 3 -6.26 -27.64 -10.27
C ARG A 3 -6.25 -26.10 -10.37
N PRO A 4 -5.65 -25.46 -11.40
CA PRO A 4 -5.69 -24.00 -11.54
C PRO A 4 -7.10 -23.42 -11.64
N LEU A 5 -7.98 -24.06 -12.42
CA LEU A 5 -9.37 -23.60 -12.54
C LEU A 5 -10.16 -23.82 -11.25
N ALA A 6 -9.83 -24.85 -10.46
CA ALA A 6 -10.45 -25.07 -9.16
C ALA A 6 -10.09 -23.94 -8.18
N LEU A 7 -8.81 -23.57 -8.09
CA LEU A 7 -8.35 -22.44 -7.27
C LEU A 7 -8.98 -21.12 -7.72
N TYR A 8 -8.97 -20.82 -9.03
CA TYR A 8 -9.56 -19.59 -9.56
C TYR A 8 -11.05 -19.46 -9.17
N ARG A 9 -11.84 -20.52 -9.35
CA ARG A 9 -13.26 -20.53 -8.95
C ARG A 9 -13.45 -20.42 -7.45
N ARG A 10 -12.52 -20.93 -6.64
CA ARG A 10 -12.55 -20.77 -5.18
C ARG A 10 -12.35 -19.30 -4.81
N ILE A 11 -11.38 -18.62 -5.41
CA ILE A 11 -11.14 -17.19 -5.19
C ILE A 11 -12.37 -16.35 -5.59
N LEU A 12 -13.01 -16.65 -6.73
CA LEU A 12 -14.22 -15.95 -7.14
C LEU A 12 -15.41 -16.19 -6.19
N ARG A 13 -15.52 -17.39 -5.62
CA ARG A 13 -16.52 -17.69 -4.57
C ARG A 13 -16.25 -16.87 -3.32
N VAL A 14 -15.00 -16.80 -2.88
CA VAL A 14 -14.57 -15.97 -1.74
C VAL A 14 -14.89 -14.50 -1.99
N ALA A 15 -14.60 -13.96 -3.16
CA ALA A 15 -14.94 -12.58 -3.52
C ALA A 15 -16.45 -12.30 -3.45
N ARG A 16 -17.29 -13.30 -3.78
CA ARG A 16 -18.76 -13.18 -3.73
C ARG A 16 -19.29 -13.19 -2.30
N THR A 17 -18.69 -13.98 -1.42
CA THR A 17 -19.10 -14.11 -0.01
C THR A 17 -18.25 -13.27 0.94
N TRP A 18 -17.46 -12.34 0.41
CA TRP A 18 -16.60 -11.49 1.22
C TRP A 18 -17.43 -10.46 2.00
N GLU A 19 -17.18 -10.39 3.31
CA GLU A 19 -17.93 -9.57 4.27
C GLU A 19 -17.52 -8.08 4.24
N GLY A 20 -16.47 -7.73 3.49
CA GLY A 20 -15.99 -6.35 3.34
C GLY A 20 -16.77 -5.51 2.30
N PRO A 21 -16.40 -4.23 2.14
CA PRO A 21 -17.02 -3.32 1.19
C PRO A 21 -16.88 -3.79 -0.27
N GLU A 22 -17.78 -3.34 -1.15
CA GLU A 22 -17.79 -3.71 -2.57
C GLU A 22 -16.43 -3.52 -3.26
N LYS A 23 -15.70 -2.45 -2.91
CA LYS A 23 -14.35 -2.18 -3.43
C LYS A 23 -13.38 -3.34 -3.21
N GLU A 24 -13.49 -4.06 -2.09
CA GLU A 24 -12.65 -5.21 -1.78
C GLU A 24 -13.06 -6.42 -2.60
N ARG A 25 -14.37 -6.64 -2.78
CA ARG A 25 -14.90 -7.71 -3.64
C ARG A 25 -14.44 -7.54 -5.08
N ILE A 26 -14.51 -6.32 -5.60
CA ILE A 26 -14.02 -5.95 -6.92
C ILE A 26 -12.51 -6.17 -6.99
N TYR A 27 -11.78 -5.72 -5.98
CA TYR A 27 -10.33 -5.90 -5.90
C TYR A 27 -9.92 -7.38 -5.98
N ILE A 28 -10.52 -8.26 -5.15
CA ILE A 28 -10.20 -9.70 -5.18
C ILE A 28 -10.43 -10.29 -6.57
N LYS A 29 -11.53 -9.94 -7.25
CA LYS A 29 -11.82 -10.43 -8.61
C LYS A 29 -10.78 -9.96 -9.62
N GLN A 30 -10.44 -8.66 -9.58
CA GLN A 30 -9.48 -8.06 -10.51
C GLN A 30 -8.07 -8.60 -10.29
N GLU A 31 -7.65 -8.70 -9.03
CA GLU A 31 -6.35 -9.25 -8.63
C GLU A 31 -6.22 -10.71 -9.08
N ALA A 32 -7.24 -11.54 -8.82
CA ALA A 32 -7.25 -12.93 -9.27
C ALA A 32 -7.12 -13.04 -10.80
N ARG A 33 -7.88 -12.23 -11.55
CA ARG A 33 -7.77 -12.21 -13.01
C ARG A 33 -6.37 -11.80 -13.46
N ARG A 34 -5.80 -10.75 -12.87
CA ARG A 34 -4.46 -10.24 -13.20
C ARG A 34 -3.39 -11.30 -12.97
N GLU A 35 -3.41 -11.95 -11.81
CA GLU A 35 -2.42 -12.97 -11.44
C GLU A 35 -2.49 -14.21 -12.34
N PHE A 36 -3.69 -14.69 -12.68
CA PHE A 36 -3.87 -15.84 -13.56
C PHE A 36 -3.50 -15.52 -15.01
N GLU A 37 -3.81 -14.32 -15.51
CA GLU A 37 -3.41 -13.92 -16.86
C GLU A 37 -1.89 -13.76 -16.96
N ALA A 38 -1.25 -13.15 -15.97
CA ALA A 38 0.21 -12.98 -15.92
C ALA A 38 0.95 -14.33 -15.94
N LYS A 39 0.32 -15.40 -15.44
CA LYS A 39 0.88 -16.75 -15.34
C LYS A 39 0.37 -17.69 -16.44
N ARG A 40 -0.37 -17.19 -17.43
CA ARG A 40 -1.02 -17.99 -18.47
C ARG A 40 -0.04 -18.78 -19.34
N SER A 41 1.17 -18.26 -19.54
CA SER A 41 2.22 -18.91 -20.33
C SER A 41 3.08 -19.91 -19.54
N LEU A 42 2.85 -20.07 -18.23
CA LEU A 42 3.57 -21.06 -17.43
C LEU A 42 3.17 -22.47 -17.87
N SER A 43 4.14 -23.22 -18.37
CA SER A 43 3.98 -24.59 -18.87
C SER A 43 4.78 -25.61 -18.06
N ALA A 44 5.83 -25.18 -17.36
CA ALA A 44 6.66 -26.06 -16.55
C ALA A 44 5.86 -26.56 -15.33
N PRO A 45 5.68 -27.89 -15.16
CA PRO A 45 4.83 -28.43 -14.10
C PRO A 45 5.24 -27.99 -12.69
N LYS A 46 6.55 -27.88 -12.42
CA LYS A 46 7.07 -27.42 -11.13
C LYS A 46 6.72 -25.96 -10.83
N GLU A 47 6.78 -25.10 -11.83
CA GLU A 47 6.46 -23.67 -11.68
C GLU A 47 4.95 -23.46 -11.50
N VAL A 48 4.13 -24.23 -12.21
CA VAL A 48 2.68 -24.21 -12.05
C VAL A 48 2.29 -24.64 -10.63
N GLU A 49 2.85 -25.75 -10.14
CA GLU A 49 2.57 -26.23 -8.78
C GLU A 49 3.03 -25.23 -7.70
N ALA A 50 4.21 -24.62 -7.87
CA ALA A 50 4.68 -23.58 -6.96
C ALA A 50 3.75 -22.36 -6.95
N ALA A 51 3.28 -21.91 -8.13
CA ALA A 51 2.34 -20.81 -8.24
C ALA A 51 0.96 -21.12 -7.64
N LEU A 52 0.50 -22.37 -7.75
CA LEU A 52 -0.75 -22.82 -7.12
C LEU A 52 -0.64 -22.82 -5.60
N LEU A 53 0.46 -23.34 -5.07
CA LEU A 53 0.72 -23.37 -3.63
C LEU A 53 0.76 -21.95 -3.04
N ASP A 54 1.49 -21.04 -3.68
CA ASP A 54 1.55 -19.63 -3.29
C ASP A 54 0.15 -18.97 -3.32
N GLY A 55 -0.62 -19.22 -4.38
CA GLY A 55 -1.99 -18.71 -4.51
C GLY A 55 -2.94 -19.26 -3.45
N GLU A 56 -2.84 -20.54 -3.09
CA GLU A 56 -3.60 -21.16 -2.00
C GLU A 56 -3.23 -20.53 -0.65
N GLN A 57 -1.94 -20.43 -0.36
CA GLN A 57 -1.44 -19.81 0.88
C GLN A 57 -1.90 -18.36 1.01
N ARG A 58 -1.77 -17.56 -0.06
CA ARG A 58 -2.22 -16.16 -0.08
C ARG A 58 -3.73 -16.06 0.16
N LEU A 59 -4.52 -16.98 -0.39
CA LEU A 59 -5.97 -17.02 -0.17
C LEU A 59 -6.30 -17.34 1.30
N GLU A 60 -5.65 -18.34 1.91
CA GLU A 60 -5.87 -18.70 3.32
C GLU A 60 -5.52 -17.55 4.26
N VAL A 61 -4.36 -16.92 4.05
CA VAL A 61 -3.92 -15.76 4.86
C VAL A 61 -4.91 -14.60 4.69
N GLY A 62 -5.36 -14.33 3.46
CA GLY A 62 -6.34 -13.29 3.19
C GLY A 62 -7.66 -13.53 3.94
N ILE A 63 -8.18 -14.76 3.90
CA ILE A 63 -9.41 -15.15 4.60
C ILE A 63 -9.25 -15.07 6.11
N HIS A 64 -8.17 -15.65 6.66
CA HIS A 64 -7.94 -15.74 8.10
C HIS A 64 -7.85 -14.37 8.76
N TYR A 65 -7.16 -13.42 8.11
CA TYR A 65 -6.97 -12.09 8.64
C TYR A 65 -7.96 -11.04 8.10
N LYS A 66 -8.86 -11.42 7.19
CA LYS A 66 -9.82 -10.52 6.53
C LYS A 66 -9.14 -9.34 5.83
N ILE A 67 -7.97 -9.58 5.22
CA ILE A 67 -7.19 -8.58 4.48
C ILE A 67 -7.10 -9.03 3.02
N PRO A 68 -7.78 -8.35 2.08
CA PRO A 68 -7.76 -8.75 0.68
C PRO A 68 -6.55 -8.18 -0.07
N TYR A 69 -5.95 -7.11 0.44
CA TYR A 69 -4.83 -6.39 -0.17
C TYR A 69 -3.48 -7.08 0.09
N PRO A 70 -2.46 -6.86 -0.76
CA PRO A 70 -1.11 -7.33 -0.50
C PRO A 70 -0.61 -6.72 0.81
N ARG A 71 0.01 -7.55 1.65
CA ARG A 71 0.70 -7.06 2.83
C ARG A 71 1.98 -6.35 2.40
N PRO A 72 2.25 -5.13 2.90
CA PRO A 72 3.55 -4.50 2.70
C PRO A 72 4.66 -5.45 3.19
N GLN A 73 5.68 -5.66 2.36
CA GLN A 73 6.88 -6.37 2.80
C GLN A 73 7.63 -5.45 3.76
N TYR A 74 7.79 -5.89 5.01
CA TYR A 74 8.63 -5.17 5.97
C TYR A 74 10.08 -5.37 5.54
N VAL A 75 10.66 -4.33 4.94
CA VAL A 75 12.10 -4.22 4.76
C VAL A 75 12.66 -3.62 6.03
N ASP A 76 13.75 -4.18 6.55
CA ASP A 76 14.38 -3.62 7.74
C ASP A 76 14.75 -2.15 7.47
N PRO A 77 14.59 -1.25 8.45
CA PRO A 77 14.79 0.19 8.27
C PRO A 77 16.18 0.62 7.77
N GLY A 78 17.14 -0.30 7.63
CA GLY A 78 18.48 -0.06 7.08
C GLY A 78 18.72 -0.61 5.67
N THR A 79 17.79 -1.35 5.09
CA THR A 79 17.98 -2.05 3.80
C THR A 79 17.51 -1.24 2.58
N VAL A 80 16.64 -0.25 2.78
CA VAL A 80 16.25 0.72 1.74
C VAL A 80 16.83 2.08 2.11
N GLY A 81 17.75 2.60 1.29
CA GLY A 81 18.37 3.91 1.49
C GLY A 81 17.36 5.03 1.27
N GLY A 82 16.50 5.30 2.26
CA GLY A 82 15.72 6.53 2.36
C GLY A 82 16.55 7.59 3.09
N ASP A 83 16.56 8.81 2.55
CA ASP A 83 17.39 9.93 3.04
C ASP A 83 17.46 10.01 4.57
N ASN A 84 18.69 10.02 5.10
CA ASN A 84 18.99 10.18 6.52
C ASN A 84 18.58 11.57 7.08
N ASP A 85 18.03 12.48 6.26
CA ASP A 85 17.58 13.81 6.69
C ASP A 85 16.15 13.77 7.23
N LEU A 86 15.93 13.04 8.33
CA LEU A 86 14.69 13.14 9.13
C LEU A 86 14.58 14.47 9.90
N ARG A 87 15.41 15.48 9.60
CA ARG A 87 15.32 16.79 10.26
C ARG A 87 14.02 17.46 9.86
N ARG A 88 13.09 17.52 10.81
CA ARG A 88 11.91 18.39 10.76
C ARG A 88 12.36 19.85 10.59
N LYS A 89 12.36 20.36 9.35
CA LYS A 89 12.59 21.78 9.04
C LYS A 89 11.33 22.57 9.40
N SER A 90 11.10 22.84 10.69
CA SER A 90 10.03 23.75 11.10
C SER A 90 10.46 25.20 10.86
N SER A 91 9.86 25.87 9.87
CA SER A 91 10.06 27.32 9.67
C SER A 91 9.29 28.08 10.75
N ARG A 92 10.03 28.79 11.61
CA ARG A 92 9.47 29.59 12.71
C ARG A 92 8.67 30.80 12.22
N ASP A 93 8.92 31.27 11.00
CA ASP A 93 8.23 32.43 10.40
C ASP A 93 6.74 32.19 10.15
N LYS A 94 6.33 30.94 9.93
CA LYS A 94 4.91 30.59 9.72
C LYS A 94 4.13 30.44 11.03
N SER A 95 4.81 30.45 12.18
CA SER A 95 4.16 30.37 13.49
C SER A 95 3.56 31.72 13.91
N LYS A 96 2.51 31.70 14.74
CA LYS A 96 1.83 32.92 15.23
C LYS A 96 2.81 33.89 15.91
N ALA A 97 3.82 33.35 16.61
CA ALA A 97 4.89 34.11 17.24
C ALA A 97 5.83 34.77 16.21
N GLY A 98 6.25 34.03 15.17
CA GLY A 98 7.08 34.59 14.10
C GLY A 98 6.38 35.72 13.33
N ARG A 99 5.08 35.58 13.07
CA ARG A 99 4.27 36.62 12.43
C ARG A 99 4.17 37.90 13.28
N LEU A 100 4.10 37.76 14.61
CA LEU A 100 4.06 38.90 15.53
C LEU A 100 5.40 39.64 15.55
N GLU A 101 6.52 38.91 15.55
CA GLU A 101 7.87 39.46 15.50
C GLU A 101 8.14 40.21 14.19
N GLN A 102 7.67 39.66 13.05
CA GLN A 102 7.79 40.31 11.75
C GLN A 102 7.01 41.64 11.71
N ARG A 103 5.82 41.70 12.34
CA ARG A 103 5.04 42.95 12.49
C ARG A 103 5.73 43.95 13.41
N ALA A 104 6.39 43.48 14.48
CA ALA A 104 7.17 44.34 15.38
C ALA A 104 8.39 44.95 14.67
N ARG A 105 9.08 44.18 13.82
CA ARG A 105 10.23 44.68 13.02
C ARG A 105 9.80 45.73 12.00
N LEU A 106 8.67 45.51 11.30
CA LEU A 106 8.13 46.48 10.33
C LEU A 106 7.71 47.81 10.99
N THR A 107 7.14 47.74 12.20
CA THR A 107 6.74 48.93 12.95
C THR A 107 7.93 49.67 13.56
N SER A 108 8.97 48.95 14.00
CA SER A 108 10.24 49.55 14.45
C SER A 108 11.02 50.25 13.32
N SER A 109 10.91 49.75 12.09
CA SER A 109 11.64 50.30 10.93
C SER A 109 11.13 51.68 10.46
N PHE A 110 9.96 52.12 10.94
CA PHE A 110 9.36 53.41 10.56
C PHE A 110 9.67 54.56 11.53
N LYS A 111 10.45 54.34 12.60
CA LYS A 111 10.64 55.33 13.69
C LYS A 111 11.87 56.24 13.55
N TRP A 112 12.56 56.28 12.41
CA TRP A 112 13.71 57.17 12.22
C TRP A 112 13.63 57.92 10.89
N LYS A 113 13.02 59.11 10.94
CA LYS A 113 13.28 60.27 10.09
C LYS A 113 12.56 61.47 10.73
N SER A 114 13.25 62.13 11.66
CA SER A 114 13.06 63.52 12.05
C SER A 114 14.35 64.26 11.76
#